data_AF-A0A2V5I5N4-F1
#
_entry.id   AF-A0A2V5I5N4-F1
#
_cell.length_a   1.000
_cell.length_b   1.000
_cell.length_c   1.000
_cell.angle_alpha   90.00
_cell.angle_beta   90.00
_cell.angle_gamma   90.00
#
_symmetry.space_group_name_H-M   'P 1'
#
loop_
_entity.id
_entity.type
_entity.pdbx_description
1 polymer ?
#
loop_
_entity_poly.entity_id
_entity_poly.type
_entity_poly.pdbx_seq_one_letter_code
_entity_poly.pdbx_strand_id
1 'polypeptide(L)'
;MAAFLDSPTITTLQAMTIYLRWRRNHSGGRSGWALNGLLIRSAQSIGLHRDPEHFKLTPLECELRRRLWWQICGSDNRVAEDHGLSTGWVENSCDTKLPLNADDKDICAETDVAPVPREGWTEMTFFLITAELNEALQQASRISLGILNSQSPTDSLEQLLEHVRERIEGKYLKYCDPNIPLQKAAILLGQVLLGKLGVFIRQQYLKRLGAEESAARAVEETFALACDTLSLGIELKEDELLNSYQWHFTTYPQYHLLTYTLWHLYVRPDVPGADRAWELVNKSFGMTELPSRPSPGPKWNALRRLREKALSMRRVHQAAQIPAVDVASMEADNTQAEKLSDEEFIEAFRGDMLWDLDSVCFPDWSTLPLAL
;
A
#
# COMPACT_ATOMS: atom_id res chain seq x y z
N MET A 1 -8.74 24.37 -17.22
CA MET A 1 -9.04 22.99 -16.78
C MET A 1 -10.13 22.33 -17.64
N ALA A 2 -11.20 23.05 -18.04
CA ALA A 2 -12.29 22.48 -18.86
C ALA A 2 -11.85 21.99 -20.27
N ALA A 3 -11.08 22.77 -21.02
CA ALA A 3 -10.71 22.43 -22.41
C ALA A 3 -9.93 21.11 -22.57
N PHE A 4 -9.24 20.64 -21.53
CA PHE A 4 -8.55 19.35 -21.56
C PHE A 4 -9.54 18.17 -21.49
N LEU A 5 -10.65 18.31 -20.77
CA LEU A 5 -11.65 17.24 -20.64
C LEU A 5 -12.39 17.03 -21.96
N ASP A 6 -12.55 18.10 -22.76
CA ASP A 6 -13.21 18.05 -24.06
C ASP A 6 -12.31 17.49 -25.17
N SER A 7 -10.98 17.65 -25.04
CA SER A 7 -10.00 17.20 -26.05
C SER A 7 -8.68 16.81 -25.39
N PRO A 8 -8.62 15.65 -24.70
CA PRO A 8 -7.41 15.19 -24.05
C PRO A 8 -6.31 14.85 -25.06
N THR A 9 -5.06 15.15 -24.69
CA THR A 9 -3.85 14.84 -25.45
C THR A 9 -2.84 14.13 -24.56
N ILE A 10 -1.83 13.47 -25.14
CA ILE A 10 -0.76 12.82 -24.35
C ILE A 10 -0.09 13.83 -23.41
N THR A 11 0.26 15.02 -23.91
CA THR A 11 0.93 16.07 -23.13
C THR A 11 0.08 16.57 -21.97
N THR A 12 -1.22 16.76 -22.19
CA THR A 12 -2.12 17.25 -21.14
C THR A 12 -2.38 16.17 -20.07
N LEU A 13 -2.44 14.90 -20.47
CA LEU A 13 -2.51 13.77 -19.53
C LEU A 13 -1.21 13.60 -18.73
N GLN A 14 -0.03 13.76 -19.36
CA GLN A 14 1.26 13.77 -18.68
C GLN A 14 1.32 14.89 -17.63
N ALA A 15 0.96 16.11 -18.03
CA ALA A 15 0.93 17.26 -17.12
C ALA A 15 -0.03 17.02 -15.95
N MET A 16 -1.22 16.49 -16.20
CA MET A 16 -2.19 16.16 -15.16
C MET A 16 -1.67 15.07 -14.21
N THR A 17 -1.02 14.04 -14.74
CA THR A 17 -0.41 12.95 -13.95
C THR A 17 0.66 13.48 -13.00
N ILE A 18 1.57 14.32 -13.51
CA ILE A 18 2.62 14.97 -12.72
C ILE A 18 2.00 15.88 -11.65
N TYR A 19 1.02 16.70 -12.04
CA TYR A 19 0.30 17.59 -11.13
C TYR A 19 -0.38 16.81 -9.98
N LEU A 20 -1.07 15.71 -10.27
CA LEU A 20 -1.73 14.91 -9.24
C LEU A 20 -0.73 14.26 -8.28
N ARG A 21 0.42 13.79 -8.78
CA ARG A 21 1.49 13.24 -7.94
C ARG A 21 2.07 14.29 -7.00
N TRP A 22 2.29 15.52 -7.48
CA TRP A 22 2.71 16.63 -6.63
C TRP A 22 1.62 17.06 -5.63
N ARG A 23 0.37 17.15 -6.08
CA ARG A 23 -0.76 17.58 -5.25
C ARG A 23 -1.00 16.66 -4.06
N ARG A 24 -0.77 15.35 -4.22
CA ARG A 24 -0.86 14.36 -3.13
C ARG A 24 0.04 14.70 -1.94
N ASN A 25 1.18 15.37 -2.16
CA ASN A 25 2.05 15.84 -1.08
C ASN A 25 1.51 17.03 -0.29
N HIS A 26 0.51 17.74 -0.83
CA HIS A 26 0.02 19.01 -0.28
C HIS A 26 -1.45 18.92 0.17
N SER A 27 -2.16 17.86 -0.23
CA SER A 27 -3.58 17.69 0.07
C SER A 27 -3.96 16.21 0.19
N GLY A 28 -4.36 15.78 1.40
CA GLY A 28 -4.91 14.45 1.69
C GLY A 28 -6.43 14.30 1.44
N GLY A 29 -7.08 15.31 0.85
CA GLY A 29 -8.53 15.30 0.60
C GLY A 29 -8.97 14.44 -0.60
N ARG A 30 -10.26 14.06 -0.62
CA ARG A 30 -10.89 13.21 -1.66
C ARG A 30 -10.85 13.77 -3.08
N SER A 31 -10.56 15.05 -3.25
CA SER A 31 -10.48 15.67 -4.58
C SER A 31 -9.35 15.07 -5.44
N GLY A 32 -8.27 14.56 -4.83
CA GLY A 32 -7.22 13.86 -5.57
C GLY A 32 -7.74 12.59 -6.25
N TRP A 33 -8.57 11.83 -5.53
CA TRP A 33 -9.23 10.64 -6.04
C TRP A 33 -10.21 10.95 -7.18
N ALA A 34 -11.07 11.97 -7.00
CA ALA A 34 -12.00 12.38 -8.04
C ALA A 34 -11.27 12.80 -9.34
N LEU A 35 -10.17 13.54 -9.21
CA LEU A 35 -9.36 13.96 -10.36
C LEU A 35 -8.62 12.79 -11.04
N ASN A 36 -8.15 11.79 -10.29
CA ASN A 36 -7.59 10.57 -10.88
C ASN A 36 -8.65 9.79 -11.68
N GLY A 37 -9.87 9.69 -11.16
CA GLY A 37 -10.98 9.07 -11.90
C GLY A 37 -11.29 9.80 -13.23
N LEU A 38 -11.19 11.13 -13.26
CA LEU A 38 -11.29 11.90 -14.50
C LEU A 38 -10.10 11.63 -15.43
N LEU A 39 -8.88 11.62 -14.90
CA LEU A 39 -7.65 11.35 -15.65
C LEU A 39 -7.72 9.98 -16.36
N ILE A 40 -8.17 8.94 -15.67
CA ILE A 40 -8.34 7.59 -16.25
C ILE A 40 -9.34 7.62 -17.40
N ARG A 41 -10.52 8.23 -17.21
CA ARG A 41 -11.54 8.31 -18.26
C ARG A 41 -11.06 9.12 -19.47
N SER A 42 -10.32 10.20 -19.25
CA SER A 42 -9.69 10.98 -20.32
C SER A 42 -8.56 10.21 -21.03
N ALA A 43 -7.82 9.37 -20.32
CA ALA A 43 -6.83 8.48 -20.92
C ALA A 43 -7.49 7.40 -21.79
N GLN A 44 -8.60 6.83 -21.30
CA GLN A 44 -9.38 5.84 -22.03
C GLN A 44 -9.99 6.41 -23.31
N SER A 45 -10.50 7.66 -23.30
CA SER A 45 -11.13 8.28 -24.45
C SER A 45 -10.19 8.47 -25.65
N ILE A 46 -8.87 8.50 -25.43
CA ILE A 46 -7.86 8.54 -26.50
C ILE A 46 -7.15 7.19 -26.73
N GLY A 47 -7.68 6.13 -26.13
CA GLY A 47 -7.22 4.76 -26.37
C GLY A 47 -5.98 4.32 -25.59
N LEU A 48 -5.57 4.98 -24.50
CA LEU A 48 -4.37 4.57 -23.75
C LEU A 48 -4.49 3.20 -23.06
N HIS A 49 -5.71 2.71 -22.86
CA HIS A 49 -5.98 1.37 -22.36
C HIS A 49 -5.77 0.28 -23.42
N ARG A 50 -5.54 0.66 -24.68
CA ARG A 50 -5.28 -0.25 -25.79
C ARG A 50 -3.83 -0.23 -26.18
N ASP A 51 -3.22 -1.40 -26.40
CA ASP A 51 -1.82 -1.48 -26.73
C ASP A 51 -1.53 -0.70 -28.01
N PRO A 52 -0.54 0.21 -27.99
CA PRO A 52 -0.29 1.12 -29.08
C PRO A 52 0.14 0.41 -30.39
N GLU A 53 0.61 -0.84 -30.32
CA GLU A 53 0.92 -1.66 -31.51
C GLU A 53 -0.29 -1.84 -32.42
N HIS A 54 -1.51 -1.83 -31.89
CA HIS A 54 -2.74 -1.92 -32.69
C HIS A 54 -2.94 -0.74 -33.64
N PHE A 55 -2.30 0.40 -33.36
CA PHE A 55 -2.48 1.65 -34.10
C PHE A 55 -1.32 1.98 -35.05
N LYS A 56 -0.36 1.05 -35.24
CA LYS A 56 0.81 1.22 -36.13
C LYS A 56 1.61 2.50 -35.83
N LEU A 57 1.78 2.81 -34.55
CA LEU A 57 2.55 3.96 -34.09
C LEU A 57 4.05 3.65 -34.10
N THR A 58 4.87 4.69 -34.01
CA THR A 58 6.32 4.54 -33.87
C THR A 58 6.67 3.85 -32.54
N PRO A 59 7.83 3.16 -32.44
CA PRO A 59 8.28 2.56 -31.18
C PRO A 59 8.32 3.55 -30.01
N LEU A 60 8.75 4.80 -30.26
CA LEU A 60 8.76 5.85 -29.25
C LEU A 60 7.34 6.20 -28.76
N GLU A 61 6.40 6.41 -29.68
CA GLU A 61 5.00 6.70 -29.31
C GLU A 61 4.35 5.54 -28.57
N CYS A 62 4.66 4.30 -28.96
CA CYS A 62 4.22 3.11 -28.26
C CYS A 62 4.69 3.11 -26.80
N GLU A 63 5.99 3.32 -26.58
CA GLU A 63 6.54 3.34 -25.22
C GLU A 63 6.01 4.50 -24.39
N LEU A 64 5.90 5.70 -24.95
CA LEU A 64 5.33 6.85 -24.23
C LEU A 64 3.88 6.59 -23.78
N ARG A 65 3.07 5.95 -24.64
CA ARG A 65 1.68 5.60 -24.31
C ARG A 65 1.60 4.52 -23.23
N ARG A 66 2.39 3.45 -23.32
CA ARG A 66 2.47 2.39 -22.29
C ARG A 66 2.89 2.96 -20.94
N ARG A 67 3.98 3.75 -20.91
CA ARG A 67 4.49 4.38 -19.68
C ARG A 67 3.45 5.29 -19.04
N LEU A 68 2.78 6.12 -19.83
CA LEU A 68 1.73 7.01 -19.32
C LEU A 68 0.55 6.22 -18.77
N TRP A 69 0.05 5.21 -19.49
CA TRP A 69 -1.06 4.38 -19.05
C TRP A 69 -0.77 3.71 -17.71
N TRP A 70 0.36 3.00 -17.62
CA TRP A 70 0.76 2.31 -16.40
C TRP A 70 1.04 3.27 -15.23
N GLN A 71 1.55 4.47 -15.50
CA GLN A 71 1.71 5.51 -14.47
C GLN A 71 0.36 6.01 -13.95
N ILE A 72 -0.64 6.15 -14.81
CA ILE A 72 -2.01 6.53 -14.43
C ILE A 72 -2.64 5.43 -13.58
N CYS A 73 -2.59 4.17 -14.02
CA CYS A 73 -3.11 3.02 -13.27
C CYS A 73 -2.45 2.88 -11.90
N GLY A 74 -1.11 2.97 -11.86
CA GLY A 74 -0.37 2.96 -10.60
C GLY A 74 -0.78 4.10 -9.66
N SER A 75 -1.04 5.29 -10.19
CA SER A 75 -1.49 6.44 -9.39
C SER A 75 -2.91 6.25 -8.85
N ASP A 76 -3.81 5.65 -9.62
CA ASP A 76 -5.17 5.32 -9.17
C ASP A 76 -5.15 4.34 -8.00
N ASN A 77 -4.39 3.25 -8.12
CA ASN A 77 -4.19 2.27 -7.06
C ASN A 77 -3.73 2.93 -5.76
N ARG A 78 -2.77 3.86 -5.87
CA ARG A 78 -2.23 4.54 -4.69
C ARG A 78 -3.24 5.48 -4.05
N VAL A 79 -4.06 6.17 -4.83
CA VAL A 79 -5.07 7.07 -4.25
C VAL A 79 -6.27 6.29 -3.70
N ALA A 80 -6.61 5.15 -4.30
CA ALA A 80 -7.57 4.22 -3.71
C ALA A 80 -7.07 3.66 -2.37
N GLU A 81 -5.79 3.28 -2.26
CA GLU A 81 -5.15 2.82 -1.01
C GLU A 81 -5.31 3.86 0.12
N ASP A 82 -5.06 5.14 -0.16
CA ASP A 82 -5.20 6.24 0.82
C ASP A 82 -6.62 6.36 1.38
N HIS A 83 -7.61 6.13 0.53
CA HIS A 83 -9.02 6.21 0.90
C HIS A 83 -9.61 4.85 1.31
N GLY A 84 -8.80 3.78 1.26
CA GLY A 84 -9.21 2.41 1.56
C GLY A 84 -10.35 1.94 0.64
N LEU A 85 -10.19 2.22 -0.64
CA LEU A 85 -11.07 1.78 -1.72
C LEU A 85 -10.34 0.71 -2.53
N SER A 86 -11.09 -0.24 -3.08
CA SER A 86 -10.57 -1.14 -4.11
C SER A 86 -10.62 -0.48 -5.49
N THR A 87 -9.56 -0.67 -6.30
CA THR A 87 -9.55 -0.29 -7.72
C THR A 87 -10.02 -1.47 -8.56
N GLY A 88 -11.11 -1.30 -9.31
CA GLY A 88 -11.70 -2.36 -10.14
C GLY A 88 -11.60 -2.16 -11.65
N TRP A 89 -10.86 -1.15 -12.13
CA TRP A 89 -11.05 -0.62 -13.49
C TRP A 89 -10.26 -1.32 -14.61
N VAL A 90 -9.23 -2.12 -14.31
CA VAL A 90 -8.27 -2.56 -15.34
C VAL A 90 -8.85 -3.61 -16.31
N GLU A 91 -9.91 -4.34 -15.97
CA GLU A 91 -9.85 -5.77 -16.34
C GLU A 91 -10.94 -6.42 -17.18
N ASN A 92 -11.68 -5.70 -18.01
CA ASN A 92 -12.33 -6.38 -19.16
C ASN A 92 -11.98 -5.79 -20.54
N SER A 93 -11.15 -4.74 -20.62
CA SER A 93 -10.87 -4.08 -21.91
C SER A 93 -9.47 -3.47 -22.05
N CYS A 94 -8.56 -3.66 -21.10
CA CYS A 94 -7.18 -3.21 -21.25
C CYS A 94 -6.28 -4.34 -21.76
N ASP A 95 -5.52 -4.08 -22.81
CA ASP A 95 -4.54 -5.01 -23.40
C ASP A 95 -3.13 -4.38 -23.50
N THR A 96 -2.93 -3.21 -22.89
CA THR A 96 -1.66 -2.46 -22.93
C THR A 96 -0.55 -3.23 -22.21
N LYS A 97 0.50 -3.60 -22.94
CA LYS A 97 1.65 -4.31 -22.38
C LYS A 97 2.44 -3.43 -21.40
N LEU A 98 3.20 -4.06 -20.50
CA LEU A 98 4.19 -3.36 -19.68
C LEU A 98 5.23 -2.65 -20.56
N PRO A 99 5.75 -1.48 -20.15
CA PRO A 99 6.83 -0.82 -20.87
C PRO A 99 8.10 -1.68 -20.96
N LEU A 100 8.96 -1.37 -21.92
CA LEU A 100 10.23 -2.06 -22.08
C LEU A 100 11.21 -1.68 -20.97
N ASN A 101 12.03 -2.64 -20.55
CA ASN A 101 13.20 -2.36 -19.72
C ASN A 101 14.32 -1.81 -20.60
N ALA A 102 14.28 -0.51 -20.88
CA ALA A 102 15.25 0.19 -21.72
C ALA A 102 15.58 1.57 -21.12
N ASP A 103 16.71 2.15 -21.53
CA ASP A 103 17.04 3.55 -21.20
C ASP A 103 16.40 4.49 -22.24
N ASP A 104 16.14 5.74 -21.86
CA ASP A 104 15.47 6.68 -22.76
C ASP A 104 16.29 7.00 -24.01
N LYS A 105 17.62 6.98 -23.88
CA LYS A 105 18.54 7.14 -25.02
C LYS A 105 18.42 6.05 -26.09
N ASP A 106 17.87 4.88 -25.73
CA ASP A 106 17.71 3.75 -26.66
C ASP A 106 16.36 3.79 -27.41
N ILE A 107 15.47 4.72 -27.03
CA ILE A 107 14.15 4.91 -27.63
C ILE A 107 14.11 6.33 -28.19
N CYS A 108 14.51 6.51 -29.45
CA CYS A 108 14.50 7.81 -30.12
C CYS A 108 13.49 7.86 -31.28
N ALA A 109 13.19 9.07 -31.76
CA ALA A 109 12.21 9.31 -32.82
C ALA A 109 12.61 8.66 -34.15
N GLU A 110 13.91 8.45 -34.34
CA GLU A 110 14.51 7.83 -35.53
C GLU A 110 14.52 6.30 -35.45
N THR A 111 14.05 5.71 -34.35
CA THR A 111 14.05 4.27 -34.16
C THR A 111 12.84 3.63 -34.87
N ASP A 112 13.09 2.92 -35.97
CA ASP A 112 12.03 2.19 -36.69
C ASP A 112 11.64 0.85 -36.05
N VAL A 113 12.52 0.29 -35.21
CA VAL A 113 12.34 -1.02 -34.57
C VAL A 113 12.51 -0.89 -33.06
N ALA A 114 11.53 -1.35 -32.30
CA ALA A 114 11.60 -1.30 -30.84
C ALA A 114 12.89 -1.97 -30.31
N PRO A 115 13.60 -1.35 -29.35
CA PRO A 115 14.81 -1.91 -28.81
C PRO A 115 14.51 -3.21 -28.04
N VAL A 116 15.49 -4.11 -28.02
CA VAL A 116 15.40 -5.33 -27.21
C VAL A 116 15.45 -4.94 -25.73
N PRO A 117 14.54 -5.42 -24.87
CA PRO A 117 14.62 -5.21 -23.43
C PRO A 117 15.99 -5.62 -22.88
N ARG A 118 16.62 -4.74 -22.11
CA ARG A 118 17.91 -5.01 -21.50
C ARG A 118 17.79 -6.01 -20.36
N GLU A 119 18.80 -6.87 -20.26
CA GLU A 119 19.03 -7.69 -19.07
C GLU A 119 19.97 -6.94 -18.13
N GLY A 120 19.40 -6.11 -17.25
CA GLY A 120 20.16 -5.24 -16.37
C GLY A 120 19.33 -4.07 -15.84
N TRP A 121 19.95 -3.23 -15.02
CA TRP A 121 19.36 -1.98 -14.58
C TRP A 121 19.19 -1.00 -15.73
N THR A 122 18.03 -0.34 -15.81
CA THR A 122 17.75 0.81 -16.67
C THR A 122 16.95 1.86 -15.89
N GLU A 123 16.79 3.05 -16.46
CA GLU A 123 15.94 4.12 -15.90
C GLU A 123 14.48 3.65 -15.64
N MET A 124 14.02 2.64 -16.39
CA MET A 124 12.67 2.06 -16.25
C MET A 124 12.55 1.00 -15.15
N THR A 125 13.65 0.48 -14.61
CA THR A 125 13.62 -0.65 -13.67
C THR A 125 12.79 -0.35 -12.41
N PHE A 126 12.97 0.82 -11.78
CA PHE A 126 12.18 1.23 -10.61
C PHE A 126 10.68 1.26 -10.89
N PHE A 127 10.30 1.79 -12.06
CA PHE A 127 8.91 1.86 -12.49
C PHE A 127 8.33 0.47 -12.74
N LEU A 128 9.07 -0.40 -13.43
CA LEU A 128 8.62 -1.75 -13.77
C LEU A 128 8.39 -2.61 -12.53
N ILE A 129 9.29 -2.54 -11.54
CA ILE A 129 9.08 -3.20 -10.23
C ILE A 129 7.74 -2.76 -9.62
N THR A 130 7.49 -1.44 -9.61
CA THR A 130 6.26 -0.89 -9.04
C THR A 130 5.02 -1.29 -9.84
N ALA A 131 5.09 -1.30 -11.17
CA ALA A 131 3.99 -1.66 -12.05
C ALA A 131 3.60 -3.14 -11.92
N GLU A 132 4.59 -4.04 -11.98
CA GLU A 132 4.37 -5.49 -11.84
C GLU A 132 3.84 -5.85 -10.44
N LEU A 133 4.34 -5.24 -9.37
CA LEU A 133 3.83 -5.49 -8.01
C LEU A 133 2.42 -4.92 -7.79
N ASN A 134 2.09 -3.79 -8.42
CA ASN A 134 0.72 -3.27 -8.42
C ASN A 134 -0.24 -4.22 -9.14
N GLU A 135 0.17 -4.76 -10.29
CA GLU A 135 -0.60 -5.74 -11.04
C GLU A 135 -0.81 -7.02 -10.22
N ALA A 136 0.24 -7.54 -9.57
CA ALA A 136 0.14 -8.70 -8.68
C ALA A 136 -0.84 -8.48 -7.52
N LEU A 137 -0.82 -7.30 -6.90
CA LEU A 137 -1.77 -6.96 -5.84
C LEU A 137 -3.22 -6.93 -6.34
N GLN A 138 -3.47 -6.42 -7.54
CA GLN A 138 -4.80 -6.45 -8.16
C GLN A 138 -5.25 -7.89 -8.46
N GLN A 139 -4.38 -8.71 -9.03
CA GLN A 139 -4.67 -10.14 -9.28
C GLN A 139 -5.00 -10.87 -7.97
N ALA A 140 -4.19 -10.65 -6.92
CA ALA A 140 -4.44 -11.23 -5.60
C ALA A 140 -5.79 -10.79 -5.02
N SER A 141 -6.13 -9.50 -5.13
CA SER A 141 -7.44 -8.99 -4.70
C SER A 141 -8.59 -9.65 -5.44
N ARG A 142 -8.47 -9.92 -6.74
CA ARG A 142 -9.54 -10.54 -7.54
C ARG A 142 -9.73 -12.02 -7.26
N ILE A 143 -8.64 -12.75 -7.05
CA ILE A 143 -8.69 -14.15 -6.59
C ILE A 143 -9.39 -14.20 -5.23
N SER A 144 -9.05 -13.27 -4.33
CA SER A 144 -9.63 -13.18 -2.99
C SER A 144 -11.13 -12.86 -3.01
N LEU A 145 -11.58 -11.99 -3.92
CA LEU A 145 -12.98 -11.63 -4.12
C LEU A 145 -13.78 -12.67 -4.94
N GLY A 146 -13.15 -13.75 -5.41
CA GLY A 146 -13.80 -14.75 -6.26
C GLY A 146 -14.17 -14.24 -7.66
N ILE A 147 -13.65 -13.09 -8.07
CA ILE A 147 -13.85 -12.53 -9.42
C ILE A 147 -13.09 -13.37 -10.46
N LEU A 148 -11.88 -13.81 -10.09
CA LEU A 148 -11.14 -14.80 -10.85
C LEU A 148 -11.48 -16.18 -10.29
N ASN A 149 -12.13 -17.01 -11.12
CA ASN A 149 -12.44 -18.38 -10.76
C ASN A 149 -11.14 -19.17 -10.53
N SER A 150 -10.87 -19.52 -9.27
CA SER A 150 -9.84 -20.48 -8.90
C SER A 150 -10.47 -21.62 -8.10
N GLN A 151 -10.12 -22.85 -8.47
CA GLN A 151 -10.54 -24.05 -7.74
C GLN A 151 -9.93 -24.09 -6.33
N SER A 152 -8.72 -23.56 -6.17
CA SER A 152 -8.03 -23.38 -4.88
C SER A 152 -7.46 -21.96 -4.80
N PRO A 153 -8.26 -20.97 -4.35
CA PRO A 153 -7.81 -19.59 -4.26
C PRO A 153 -6.56 -19.42 -3.40
N THR A 154 -6.44 -20.22 -2.34
CA THR A 154 -5.28 -20.26 -1.45
C THR A 154 -3.99 -20.60 -2.20
N ASP A 155 -3.96 -21.73 -2.92
CA ASP A 155 -2.77 -22.16 -3.64
C ASP A 155 -2.43 -21.18 -4.77
N SER A 156 -3.45 -20.62 -5.43
CA SER A 156 -3.26 -19.61 -6.46
C SER A 156 -2.61 -18.33 -5.93
N LEU A 157 -2.97 -17.89 -4.71
CA LEU A 157 -2.36 -16.72 -4.08
C LEU A 157 -0.89 -16.98 -3.70
N GLU A 158 -0.57 -18.13 -3.10
CA GLU A 158 0.83 -18.48 -2.79
C GLU A 158 1.68 -18.60 -4.07
N GLN A 159 1.16 -19.25 -5.11
CA GLN A 159 1.86 -19.36 -6.39
C GLN A 159 2.11 -17.99 -7.03
N LEU A 160 1.13 -17.08 -6.96
CA LEU A 160 1.30 -15.71 -7.43
C LEU A 160 2.39 -14.98 -6.65
N LEU A 161 2.41 -15.10 -5.32
CA LEU A 161 3.43 -14.48 -4.48
C LEU A 161 4.83 -14.97 -4.82
N GLU A 162 5.01 -16.28 -4.93
CA GLU A 162 6.32 -16.87 -5.22
C GLU A 162 6.79 -16.50 -6.63
N HIS A 163 5.91 -16.61 -7.62
CA HIS A 163 6.21 -16.25 -9.00
C HIS A 163 6.66 -14.78 -9.12
N VAL A 164 5.93 -13.86 -8.48
CA VAL A 164 6.24 -12.44 -8.52
C VAL A 164 7.52 -12.15 -7.74
N ARG A 165 7.78 -12.82 -6.61
CA ARG A 165 9.03 -12.68 -5.87
C ARG A 165 10.23 -13.08 -6.74
N GLU A 166 10.23 -14.30 -7.27
CA GLU A 166 11.29 -14.81 -8.14
C GLU A 166 11.53 -13.89 -9.33
N ARG A 167 10.44 -13.39 -9.93
CA ARG A 167 10.50 -12.47 -11.06
C ARG A 167 11.13 -11.13 -10.67
N ILE A 168 10.68 -10.50 -9.59
CA ILE A 168 11.20 -9.19 -9.17
C ILE A 168 12.67 -9.30 -8.77
N GLU A 169 13.04 -10.33 -8.00
CA GLU A 169 14.41 -10.56 -7.55
C GLU A 169 15.33 -10.92 -8.71
N GLY A 170 14.92 -11.92 -9.51
CA GLY A 170 15.70 -12.49 -10.60
C GLY A 170 15.80 -11.62 -11.85
N LYS A 171 14.83 -10.72 -12.10
CA LYS A 171 14.83 -9.85 -13.28
C LYS A 171 15.35 -8.45 -12.99
N TYR A 172 15.12 -7.93 -11.78
CA TYR A 172 15.39 -6.53 -11.46
C TYR A 172 16.34 -6.34 -10.28
N LEU A 173 16.00 -6.85 -9.09
CA LEU A 173 16.73 -6.50 -7.87
C LEU A 173 18.17 -7.00 -7.86
N LYS A 174 18.46 -8.15 -8.49
CA LYS A 174 19.83 -8.68 -8.60
C LYS A 174 20.80 -7.75 -9.35
N TYR A 175 20.29 -6.78 -10.11
CA TYR A 175 21.08 -5.81 -10.86
C TYR A 175 21.20 -4.44 -10.17
N CYS A 176 20.65 -4.30 -8.96
CA CYS A 176 20.67 -3.04 -8.21
C CYS A 176 21.88 -2.98 -7.25
N ASP A 177 22.53 -1.82 -7.20
CA ASP A 177 23.58 -1.46 -6.25
C ASP A 177 22.98 -0.59 -5.12
N PRO A 178 23.05 -1.03 -3.85
CA PRO A 178 22.52 -0.26 -2.73
C PRO A 178 23.26 1.07 -2.46
N ASN A 179 24.39 1.33 -3.12
CA ASN A 179 25.13 2.60 -3.01
C ASN A 179 24.68 3.63 -4.05
N ILE A 180 23.83 3.25 -5.01
CA ILE A 180 23.25 4.16 -5.99
C ILE A 180 21.83 4.54 -5.53
N PRO A 181 21.51 5.84 -5.33
CA PRO A 181 20.25 6.27 -4.71
C PRO A 181 18.99 5.63 -5.30
N LEU A 182 18.80 5.72 -6.62
CA LEU A 182 17.58 5.22 -7.27
C LEU A 182 17.50 3.68 -7.24
N GLN A 183 18.64 3.00 -7.25
CA GLN A 183 18.72 1.54 -7.17
C GLN A 183 18.44 1.06 -5.74
N LYS A 184 18.98 1.74 -4.72
CA LYS A 184 18.63 1.50 -3.31
C LYS A 184 17.14 1.70 -3.07
N ALA A 185 16.56 2.77 -3.61
CA ALA A 185 15.12 3.01 -3.55
C ALA A 185 14.32 1.89 -4.22
N ALA A 186 14.78 1.35 -5.35
CA ALA A 186 14.13 0.21 -6.02
C ALA A 186 14.18 -1.07 -5.18
N ILE A 187 15.32 -1.36 -4.53
CA ILE A 187 15.47 -2.50 -3.60
C ILE A 187 14.47 -2.35 -2.45
N LEU A 188 14.53 -1.24 -1.71
CA LEU A 188 13.70 -1.02 -0.54
C LEU A 188 12.21 -1.01 -0.91
N LEU A 189 11.80 -0.29 -1.96
CA LEU A 189 10.40 -0.25 -2.37
C LEU A 189 9.91 -1.60 -2.90
N GLY A 190 10.72 -2.32 -3.66
CA GLY A 190 10.40 -3.66 -4.14
C GLY A 190 10.13 -4.62 -2.98
N GLN A 191 11.01 -4.62 -1.97
CA GLN A 191 10.84 -5.43 -0.76
C GLN A 191 9.61 -5.00 0.06
N VAL A 192 9.35 -3.69 0.19
CA VAL A 192 8.15 -3.18 0.87
C VAL A 192 6.87 -3.67 0.16
N LEU A 193 6.83 -3.61 -1.17
CA LEU A 193 5.68 -4.02 -1.95
C LEU A 193 5.48 -5.56 -1.95
N LEU A 194 6.56 -6.35 -1.99
CA LEU A 194 6.51 -7.80 -1.81
C LEU A 194 6.02 -8.18 -0.41
N GLY A 195 6.56 -7.54 0.62
CA GLY A 195 6.12 -7.75 2.01
C GLY A 195 4.65 -7.40 2.21
N LYS A 196 4.18 -6.28 1.61
CA LYS A 196 2.75 -5.94 1.57
C LYS A 196 1.89 -7.02 0.92
N LEU A 197 2.30 -7.52 -0.25
CA LEU A 197 1.57 -8.56 -0.95
C LEU A 197 1.51 -9.85 -0.10
N GLY A 198 2.63 -10.23 0.52
CA GLY A 198 2.68 -11.37 1.43
C GLY A 198 1.76 -11.22 2.64
N VAL A 199 1.77 -10.07 3.31
CA VAL A 199 0.85 -9.78 4.42
C VAL A 199 -0.61 -9.80 3.95
N PHE A 200 -0.91 -9.20 2.80
CA PHE A 200 -2.26 -9.20 2.21
C PHE A 200 -2.77 -10.63 1.95
N ILE A 201 -1.96 -11.48 1.35
CA ILE A 201 -2.31 -12.88 1.06
C ILE A 201 -2.52 -13.66 2.35
N ARG A 202 -1.60 -13.53 3.31
CA ARG A 202 -1.71 -14.23 4.61
C ARG A 202 -2.95 -13.80 5.39
N GLN A 203 -3.36 -12.53 5.29
CA GLN A 203 -4.61 -12.05 5.88
C GLN A 203 -5.86 -12.70 5.26
N GLN A 204 -5.84 -13.12 3.99
CA GLN A 204 -6.97 -13.83 3.39
C GLN A 204 -7.23 -15.19 4.05
N TYR A 205 -6.20 -15.82 4.63
CA TYR A 205 -6.38 -17.04 5.40
C TYR A 205 -7.05 -16.78 6.74
N LEU A 206 -6.70 -15.68 7.40
CA LEU A 206 -7.31 -15.28 8.68
C LEU A 206 -8.81 -15.03 8.53
N LYS A 207 -9.25 -14.42 7.41
CA LYS A 207 -10.69 -14.22 7.11
C LYS A 207 -11.55 -15.49 7.16
N ARG A 208 -10.96 -16.66 6.91
CA ARG A 208 -11.70 -17.93 6.89
C ARG A 208 -11.86 -18.54 8.29
N LEU A 209 -11.29 -17.92 9.31
CA LEU A 209 -11.27 -18.39 10.70
C LEU A 209 -12.14 -17.49 11.58
N GLY A 210 -12.63 -18.02 12.71
CA GLY A 210 -13.27 -17.20 13.75
C GLY A 210 -12.29 -16.19 14.36
N ALA A 211 -12.77 -15.17 15.06
CA ALA A 211 -11.91 -14.07 15.53
C ALA A 211 -10.88 -14.51 16.60
N GLU A 212 -11.26 -15.40 17.53
CA GLU A 212 -10.34 -16.04 18.48
C GLU A 212 -9.37 -17.02 17.80
N GLU A 213 -9.83 -17.75 16.78
CA GLU A 213 -8.99 -18.68 16.03
C GLU A 213 -8.00 -17.93 15.12
N SER A 214 -8.42 -16.79 14.56
CA SER A 214 -7.58 -15.84 13.83
C SER A 214 -6.54 -15.18 14.73
N ALA A 215 -6.89 -14.92 15.99
CA ALA A 215 -5.98 -14.40 17.01
C ALA A 215 -4.96 -15.46 17.48
N ALA A 216 -5.40 -16.70 17.66
CA ALA A 216 -4.57 -17.83 18.04
C ALA A 216 -3.65 -18.30 16.89
N ARG A 217 -4.12 -18.18 15.64
CA ARG A 217 -3.38 -18.45 14.39
C ARG A 217 -2.82 -17.20 13.74
N ALA A 218 -2.87 -16.03 14.40
CA ALA A 218 -2.16 -14.84 13.93
C ALA A 218 -0.68 -15.21 13.98
N VAL A 219 -0.18 -15.70 12.84
CA VAL A 219 1.12 -16.36 12.78
C VAL A 219 2.13 -15.29 13.16
N GLU A 220 2.94 -15.54 14.19
CA GLU A 220 4.02 -14.65 14.59
C GLU A 220 4.90 -14.26 13.39
N GLU A 221 4.99 -15.14 12.37
CA GLU A 221 5.60 -14.85 11.07
C GLU A 221 4.93 -13.71 10.28
N THR A 222 3.60 -13.62 10.24
CA THR A 222 2.89 -12.53 9.55
C THR A 222 3.08 -11.21 10.30
N PHE A 223 3.09 -11.26 11.64
CA PHE A 223 3.43 -10.11 12.48
C PHE A 223 4.87 -9.66 12.28
N ALA A 224 5.82 -10.60 12.27
CA ALA A 224 7.23 -10.34 11.98
C ALA A 224 7.40 -9.74 10.58
N LEU A 225 6.79 -10.35 9.55
CA LEU A 225 6.81 -9.84 8.18
C LEU A 225 6.24 -8.42 8.10
N ALA A 226 5.12 -8.13 8.78
CA ALA A 226 4.55 -6.79 8.82
C ALA A 226 5.51 -5.78 9.48
N CYS A 227 6.17 -6.16 10.58
CA CYS A 227 7.16 -5.33 11.26
C CYS A 227 8.41 -5.09 10.39
N ASP A 228 8.94 -6.14 9.74
CA ASP A 228 10.09 -6.02 8.85
C ASP A 228 9.76 -5.13 7.65
N THR A 229 8.56 -5.29 7.07
CA THR A 229 8.07 -4.44 5.97
C THR A 229 7.88 -2.99 6.41
N LEU A 230 7.38 -2.74 7.63
CA LEU A 230 7.31 -1.39 8.21
C LEU A 230 8.70 -0.79 8.40
N SER A 231 9.67 -1.58 8.88
CA SER A 231 11.05 -1.16 9.06
C SER A 231 11.67 -0.70 7.74
N LEU A 232 11.53 -1.49 6.67
CA LEU A 232 11.98 -1.11 5.33
C LEU A 232 11.28 0.15 4.81
N GLY A 233 9.98 0.29 5.08
CA GLY A 233 9.21 1.48 4.71
C GLY A 233 9.60 2.75 5.48
N ILE A 234 10.15 2.60 6.68
CA ILE A 234 10.74 3.69 7.46
C ILE A 234 12.14 4.02 6.91
N GLU A 235 12.98 3.02 6.65
CA GLU A 235 14.30 3.20 6.05
C GLU A 235 14.20 3.96 4.72
N LEU A 236 13.26 3.58 3.85
CA LEU A 236 12.99 4.28 2.59
C LEU A 236 12.73 5.79 2.74
N LYS A 237 12.25 6.24 3.91
CA LYS A 237 11.92 7.64 4.19
C LYS A 237 13.06 8.39 4.89
N GLU A 238 13.90 7.70 5.65
CA GLU A 238 14.94 8.32 6.49
C GLU A 238 16.34 8.16 5.94
N ASP A 239 16.55 7.25 5.00
CA ASP A 239 17.87 6.98 4.44
C ASP A 239 18.49 8.25 3.84
N GLU A 240 19.71 8.55 4.26
CA GLU A 240 20.42 9.77 3.87
C GLU A 240 20.70 9.83 2.37
N LEU A 241 20.95 8.69 1.72
CA LEU A 241 21.16 8.62 0.28
C LEU A 241 19.89 8.98 -0.50
N LEU A 242 18.72 8.81 0.13
CA LEU A 242 17.40 9.05 -0.47
C LEU A 242 16.81 10.41 -0.10
N ASN A 243 17.55 11.29 0.57
CA ASN A 243 17.05 12.56 1.09
C ASN A 243 16.37 13.43 -0.01
N SER A 244 16.98 13.51 -1.19
CA SER A 244 16.43 14.24 -2.36
C SER A 244 15.10 13.69 -2.89
N TYR A 245 14.77 12.44 -2.55
CA TYR A 245 13.55 11.74 -2.95
C TYR A 245 12.52 11.64 -1.82
N GLN A 246 12.79 12.18 -0.63
CA GLN A 246 11.89 12.07 0.52
C GLN A 246 10.47 12.54 0.20
N TRP A 247 10.33 13.70 -0.46
CA TRP A 247 9.03 14.23 -0.88
C TRP A 247 8.19 13.20 -1.65
N HIS A 248 8.82 12.25 -2.32
CA HIS A 248 8.11 11.18 -3.00
C HIS A 248 7.66 10.11 -2.01
N PHE A 249 8.58 9.56 -1.22
CA PHE A 249 8.32 8.43 -0.31
C PHE A 249 7.46 8.81 0.90
N THR A 250 7.39 10.08 1.27
CA THR A 250 6.50 10.57 2.33
C THR A 250 5.03 10.43 2.00
N THR A 251 4.67 10.29 0.72
CA THR A 251 3.30 10.00 0.27
C THR A 251 2.91 8.52 0.34
N TYR A 252 3.75 7.67 0.96
CA TYR A 252 3.54 6.24 1.15
C TYR A 252 3.34 5.87 2.63
N PRO A 253 2.24 6.31 3.25
CA PRO A 253 1.84 5.80 4.56
C PRO A 253 1.50 4.30 4.45
N GLN A 254 2.09 3.49 5.32
CA GLN A 254 1.90 2.05 5.32
C GLN A 254 0.63 1.64 6.08
N TYR A 255 -0.53 2.17 5.67
CA TYR A 255 -1.78 2.02 6.40
C TYR A 255 -2.13 0.57 6.74
N HIS A 256 -2.11 -0.31 5.73
CA HIS A 256 -2.49 -1.71 5.88
C HIS A 256 -1.61 -2.44 6.89
N LEU A 257 -0.31 -2.19 6.85
CA LEU A 257 0.67 -2.76 7.77
C LEU A 257 0.48 -2.20 9.18
N LEU A 258 0.33 -0.88 9.33
CA LEU A 258 0.07 -0.24 10.63
C LEU A 258 -1.22 -0.75 11.27
N THR A 259 -2.29 -0.88 10.50
CA THR A 259 -3.56 -1.42 11.00
C THR A 259 -3.36 -2.84 11.51
N TYR A 260 -2.67 -3.69 10.74
CA TYR A 260 -2.42 -5.08 11.14
C TYR A 260 -1.55 -5.19 12.39
N THR A 261 -0.43 -4.46 12.42
CA THR A 261 0.48 -4.44 13.57
C THR A 261 -0.23 -3.96 14.83
N LEU A 262 -1.00 -2.86 14.76
CA LEU A 262 -1.76 -2.36 15.91
C LEU A 262 -2.85 -3.31 16.37
N TRP A 263 -3.57 -3.95 15.44
CA TRP A 263 -4.54 -4.99 15.78
C TRP A 263 -3.88 -6.17 16.48
N HIS A 264 -2.76 -6.65 15.95
CA HIS A 264 -2.05 -7.77 16.56
C HIS A 264 -1.55 -7.42 17.97
N LEU A 265 -1.04 -6.20 18.17
CA LEU A 265 -0.65 -5.69 19.49
C LEU A 265 -1.82 -5.52 20.45
N TYR A 266 -3.02 -5.22 19.94
CA TYR A 266 -4.23 -5.13 20.74
C TYR A 266 -4.67 -6.51 21.24
N VAL A 267 -4.66 -7.51 20.36
CA VAL A 267 -5.13 -8.88 20.66
C VAL A 267 -4.08 -9.69 21.44
N ARG A 268 -2.79 -9.50 21.15
CA ARG A 268 -1.65 -10.19 21.77
C ARG A 268 -0.60 -9.16 22.23
N PRO A 269 -0.85 -8.45 23.34
CA PRO A 269 0.06 -7.41 23.84
C PRO A 269 1.43 -7.95 24.29
N ASP A 270 1.54 -9.25 24.52
CA ASP A 270 2.71 -9.98 25.01
C ASP A 270 3.48 -10.74 23.92
N VAL A 271 3.12 -10.54 22.64
CA VAL A 271 3.77 -11.21 21.51
C VAL A 271 5.29 -10.96 21.51
N PRO A 272 6.12 -11.97 21.20
CA PRO A 272 7.55 -11.74 20.95
C PRO A 272 7.77 -10.63 19.91
N GLY A 273 8.60 -9.64 20.27
CA GLY A 273 8.85 -8.47 19.41
C GLY A 273 7.83 -7.34 19.54
N ALA A 274 6.90 -7.37 20.50
CA ALA A 274 5.95 -6.29 20.76
C ALA A 274 6.63 -4.92 20.93
N ASP A 275 7.75 -4.85 21.67
CA ASP A 275 8.48 -3.59 21.89
C ASP A 275 9.01 -2.99 20.59
N ARG A 276 9.65 -3.83 19.76
CA ARG A 276 10.11 -3.44 18.41
C ARG A 276 8.94 -2.94 17.55
N ALA A 277 7.80 -3.64 17.59
CA ALA A 277 6.61 -3.22 16.85
C ALA A 277 6.09 -1.86 17.31
N TRP A 278 6.08 -1.60 18.62
CA TRP A 278 5.70 -0.29 19.17
C TRP A 278 6.66 0.83 18.75
N GLU A 279 7.97 0.58 18.69
CA GLU A 279 8.95 1.54 18.16
C GLU A 279 8.63 1.90 16.70
N LEU A 280 8.39 0.90 15.85
CA LEU A 280 8.04 1.09 14.44
C LEU A 280 6.73 1.86 14.26
N VAL A 281 5.71 1.53 15.07
CA VAL A 281 4.42 2.26 15.11
C VAL A 281 4.65 3.71 15.51
N ASN A 282 5.35 3.96 16.61
CA ASN A 282 5.59 5.31 17.12
C ASN A 282 6.35 6.16 16.09
N LYS A 283 7.37 5.58 15.45
CA LYS A 283 8.16 6.23 14.40
C LYS A 283 7.32 6.57 13.17
N SER A 284 6.47 5.62 12.74
CA SER A 284 5.54 5.85 11.62
C SER A 284 4.52 6.95 11.91
N PHE A 285 4.00 7.01 13.15
CA PHE A 285 3.11 8.08 13.58
C PHE A 285 3.83 9.43 13.64
N GLY A 286 5.01 9.46 14.26
CA GLY A 286 5.83 10.67 14.37
C GLY A 286 6.15 11.30 13.01
N MET A 287 6.47 10.49 12.00
CA MET A 287 6.70 10.98 10.64
C MET A 287 5.43 11.50 9.95
N THR A 288 4.27 10.90 10.22
CA THR A 288 3.01 11.22 9.53
C THR A 288 2.33 12.44 10.14
N GLU A 289 2.46 12.63 11.45
CA GLU A 289 1.82 13.70 12.23
C GLU A 289 2.68 14.98 12.37
N LEU A 290 3.75 15.10 11.58
CA LEU A 290 4.58 16.30 11.53
C LEU A 290 3.72 17.53 11.16
N PRO A 291 3.82 18.65 11.91
CA PRO A 291 3.02 19.86 11.64
C PRO A 291 3.21 20.46 10.24
N SER A 292 4.37 20.20 9.61
CA SER A 292 4.68 20.65 8.25
C SER A 292 3.96 19.86 7.15
N ARG A 293 3.26 18.76 7.50
CA ARG A 293 2.58 17.89 6.53
C ARG A 293 1.08 18.19 6.46
N PRO A 294 0.45 17.95 5.29
CA PRO A 294 -1.00 18.00 5.20
C PRO A 294 -1.63 16.98 6.13
N SER A 295 -2.87 17.25 6.57
CA SER A 295 -3.64 16.30 7.36
C SER A 295 -3.67 14.94 6.66
N PRO A 296 -3.33 13.83 7.37
CA PRO A 296 -3.30 12.48 6.81
C PRO A 296 -4.71 11.93 6.50
N GLY A 297 -5.75 12.73 6.75
CA GLY A 297 -7.12 12.44 6.37
C GLY A 297 -7.86 11.53 7.37
N PRO A 298 -9.15 11.25 7.09
CA PRO A 298 -10.03 10.56 8.04
C PRO A 298 -9.56 9.15 8.43
N LYS A 299 -8.96 8.40 7.50
CA LYS A 299 -8.43 7.04 7.76
C LYS A 299 -7.40 7.01 8.88
N TRP A 300 -6.60 8.07 8.99
CA TRP A 300 -5.61 8.19 10.05
C TRP A 300 -6.25 8.34 11.45
N ASN A 301 -7.46 8.90 11.54
CA ASN A 301 -8.19 8.97 12.81
C ASN A 301 -8.59 7.56 13.32
N ALA A 302 -8.92 6.63 12.43
CA ALA A 302 -9.14 5.24 12.83
C ALA A 302 -7.86 4.59 13.37
N LEU A 303 -6.71 4.84 12.73
CA LEU A 303 -5.42 4.37 13.23
C LEU A 303 -5.06 4.96 14.60
N ARG A 304 -5.34 6.25 14.85
CA ARG A 304 -5.16 6.87 16.18
C ARG A 304 -5.97 6.15 17.26
N ARG A 305 -7.26 5.93 17.01
CA ARG A 305 -8.15 5.23 17.95
C ARG A 305 -7.70 3.78 18.18
N LEU A 306 -7.29 3.07 17.13
CA LEU A 306 -6.77 1.70 17.24
C LEU A 306 -5.47 1.67 18.06
N ARG A 307 -4.58 2.66 17.87
CA ARG A 307 -3.35 2.83 18.66
C ARG A 307 -3.66 3.07 20.13
N GLU A 308 -4.63 3.92 20.45
CA GLU A 308 -5.07 4.17 21.83
C GLU A 308 -5.61 2.90 22.50
N LYS A 309 -6.44 2.11 21.80
CA LYS A 309 -6.93 0.83 22.30
C LYS A 309 -5.81 -0.17 22.55
N ALA A 310 -4.89 -0.34 21.59
CA ALA A 310 -3.74 -1.22 21.74
C ALA A 310 -2.83 -0.80 22.92
N LEU A 311 -2.65 0.51 23.13
CA LEU A 311 -1.91 1.04 24.29
C LEU A 311 -2.63 0.73 25.61
N SER A 312 -3.96 0.86 25.65
CA SER A 312 -4.76 0.51 26.84
C SER A 312 -4.57 -0.96 27.23
N MET A 313 -4.70 -1.87 26.25
CA MET A 313 -4.48 -3.31 26.49
C MET A 313 -3.06 -3.63 26.95
N ARG A 314 -2.05 -2.98 26.37
CA ARG A 314 -0.66 -3.13 26.83
C ARG A 314 -0.51 -2.72 28.30
N ARG A 315 -1.12 -1.60 28.72
CA ARG A 315 -1.07 -1.12 30.12
C ARG A 315 -1.74 -2.09 31.07
N VAL A 316 -2.93 -2.59 30.72
CA VAL A 316 -3.65 -3.60 31.53
C VAL A 316 -2.79 -4.85 31.71
N HIS A 317 -2.19 -5.34 30.62
CA HIS A 317 -1.32 -6.51 30.65
C HIS A 317 -0.06 -6.27 31.51
N GLN A 318 0.59 -5.12 31.38
CA GLN A 318 1.75 -4.76 32.19
C GLN A 318 1.39 -4.63 33.68
N ALA A 319 0.24 -4.04 34.01
CA ALA A 319 -0.23 -3.93 35.39
C ALA A 319 -0.54 -5.30 36.01
N ALA A 320 -1.06 -6.25 35.24
CA ALA A 320 -1.32 -7.62 35.69
C ALA A 320 -0.04 -8.43 35.96
N GLN A 321 1.12 -7.99 35.44
CA GLN A 321 2.43 -8.61 35.69
C GLN A 321 3.15 -8.04 36.92
N ILE A 322 2.63 -6.98 37.56
CA ILE A 322 3.21 -6.40 38.77
C ILE A 322 2.77 -7.25 39.99
N PRO A 323 3.70 -7.76 40.82
CA PRO A 323 3.36 -8.51 42.02
C PRO A 323 2.53 -7.69 43.02
N ALA A 324 1.59 -8.35 43.73
CA ALA A 324 0.61 -7.75 44.65
C ALA A 324 1.16 -6.89 45.82
N VAL A 325 2.49 -6.77 45.97
CA VAL A 325 3.14 -5.98 47.02
C VAL A 325 3.10 -4.47 46.70
N ASP A 326 3.04 -4.07 45.43
CA ASP A 326 3.09 -2.65 45.01
C ASP A 326 1.71 -2.00 44.78
N VAL A 327 0.64 -2.80 44.72
CA VAL A 327 -0.72 -2.35 44.34
C VAL A 327 -1.32 -1.36 45.35
N ALA A 328 -0.95 -1.47 46.64
CA ALA A 328 -1.44 -0.60 47.70
C ALA A 328 -0.96 0.86 47.60
N SER A 329 0.01 1.17 46.74
CA SER A 329 0.57 2.51 46.57
C SER A 329 0.02 3.28 45.35
N MET A 330 -0.73 2.62 44.47
CA MET A 330 -1.20 3.18 43.19
C MET A 330 -2.72 3.38 43.09
N GLU A 331 -3.51 2.99 44.10
CA GLU A 331 -4.98 3.10 44.07
C GLU A 331 -5.53 4.54 44.18
N ALA A 332 -4.67 5.56 44.28
CA ALA A 332 -5.11 6.94 44.51
C ALA A 332 -5.41 7.78 43.25
N ASP A 333 -5.13 7.31 42.03
CA ASP A 333 -5.14 8.24 40.87
C ASP A 333 -5.81 7.72 39.58
N ASN A 334 -6.72 6.75 39.66
CA ASN A 334 -7.42 6.27 38.47
C ASN A 334 -8.95 6.34 38.62
N THR A 335 -9.48 7.55 38.41
CA THR A 335 -10.92 7.73 38.18
C THR A 335 -11.13 8.26 36.77
N GLN A 336 -11.92 7.51 35.99
CA GLN A 336 -12.46 7.84 34.66
C GLN A 336 -11.53 7.67 33.44
N ALA A 337 -11.27 6.42 33.08
CA ALA A 337 -11.25 6.04 31.67
C ALA A 337 -12.65 5.51 31.32
N GLU A 338 -13.48 6.33 30.67
CA GLU A 338 -14.77 5.87 30.13
C GLU A 338 -14.51 4.73 29.13
N LYS A 339 -15.02 3.54 29.46
CA LYS A 339 -15.15 2.44 28.51
C LYS A 339 -16.27 2.81 27.55
N LEU A 340 -15.93 3.33 26.37
CA LEU A 340 -16.87 3.46 25.25
C LEU A 340 -17.44 2.08 24.92
N SER A 341 -18.75 2.01 24.71
CA SER A 341 -19.42 0.75 24.41
C SER A 341 -19.07 0.25 23.00
N ASP A 342 -19.15 -1.06 22.78
CA ASP A 342 -18.87 -1.66 21.47
C ASP A 342 -19.81 -1.13 20.37
N GLU A 343 -21.03 -0.71 20.74
CA GLU A 343 -21.99 -0.07 19.83
C GLU A 343 -21.53 1.32 19.37
N GLU A 344 -21.01 2.16 20.27
CA GLU A 344 -20.44 3.48 19.92
C GLU A 344 -19.19 3.35 19.04
N PHE A 345 -18.40 2.28 19.21
CA PHE A 345 -17.25 1.97 18.37
C PHE A 345 -17.64 1.62 16.93
N ILE A 346 -18.66 0.79 16.75
CA ILE A 346 -19.18 0.38 15.43
C ILE A 346 -19.85 1.55 14.73
N GLU A 347 -20.65 2.32 15.47
CA GLU A 347 -21.38 3.47 14.94
C GLU A 347 -20.43 4.61 14.58
N ALA A 348 -19.35 4.84 15.34
CA ALA A 348 -18.31 5.80 15.01
C ALA A 348 -17.37 5.35 13.87
N PHE A 349 -17.36 4.06 13.53
CA PHE A 349 -16.67 3.51 12.35
C PHE A 349 -17.55 3.55 11.10
N ARG A 350 -18.86 3.31 11.22
CA ARG A 350 -19.83 3.35 10.12
C ARG A 350 -20.37 4.74 9.81
N GLY A 351 -20.35 5.66 10.78
CA GLY A 351 -21.14 6.89 10.76
C GLY A 351 -20.67 8.01 9.83
N ASP A 352 -19.46 7.94 9.26
CA ASP A 352 -19.00 8.98 8.30
C ASP A 352 -17.86 8.54 7.36
N MET A 353 -17.42 7.27 7.42
CA MET A 353 -16.33 6.74 6.60
C MET A 353 -16.82 5.64 5.65
N LEU A 354 -16.67 5.89 4.35
CA LEU A 354 -16.70 4.89 3.30
C LEU A 354 -15.36 4.10 3.30
N TRP A 355 -14.91 3.64 4.47
CA TRP A 355 -13.71 2.79 4.55
C TRP A 355 -14.17 1.35 4.36
N ASP A 356 -13.91 0.79 3.19
CA ASP A 356 -14.24 -0.60 2.90
C ASP A 356 -13.21 -1.51 3.59
N LEU A 357 -13.44 -1.78 4.88
CA LEU A 357 -12.67 -2.73 5.68
C LEU A 357 -12.69 -4.13 5.07
N ASP A 358 -13.75 -4.48 4.31
CA ASP A 358 -13.86 -5.74 3.58
C ASP A 358 -12.85 -5.78 2.42
N SER A 359 -12.60 -4.65 1.75
CA SER A 359 -11.56 -4.48 0.70
C SER A 359 -10.14 -4.49 1.26
N VAL A 360 -9.94 -3.94 2.46
CA VAL A 360 -8.67 -4.05 3.22
C VAL A 360 -8.49 -5.44 3.85
N CYS A 361 -9.51 -6.26 3.73
CA CYS A 361 -9.53 -7.65 4.15
C CYS A 361 -9.24 -7.89 5.63
N PHE A 362 -9.83 -7.06 6.50
CA PHE A 362 -9.90 -7.40 7.92
C PHE A 362 -11.13 -8.26 8.22
N PRO A 363 -11.04 -9.27 9.12
CA PRO A 363 -12.22 -9.88 9.72
C PRO A 363 -13.11 -8.81 10.35
N ASP A 364 -14.41 -9.06 10.45
CA ASP A 364 -15.33 -8.15 11.13
C ASP A 364 -15.00 -8.06 12.63
N TRP A 365 -14.17 -7.08 13.00
CA TRP A 365 -13.70 -6.88 14.36
C TRP A 365 -14.71 -6.24 15.29
N SER A 366 -15.86 -5.82 14.76
CA SER A 366 -16.97 -5.33 15.56
C SER A 366 -17.54 -6.40 16.50
N THR A 367 -17.21 -7.67 16.25
CA THR A 367 -17.77 -8.84 16.95
C THR A 367 -16.77 -9.55 17.87
N LEU A 368 -15.55 -9.05 18.02
CA LEU A 368 -14.56 -9.62 18.95
C LEU A 368 -15.08 -9.47 20.38
N PRO A 369 -15.43 -10.55 21.11
CA PRO A 369 -15.78 -10.44 22.51
C PRO A 369 -14.57 -9.87 23.26
N LEU A 370 -14.83 -8.90 24.13
CA LEU A 370 -13.91 -8.50 25.18
C LEU A 370 -13.69 -9.72 26.08
N ALA A 371 -12.70 -10.55 25.76
CA ALA A 371 -12.22 -11.57 26.67
C ALA A 371 -11.65 -10.85 27.89
N LEU A 372 -12.42 -10.87 28.97
CA LEU A 372 -12.07 -10.41 30.31
C LEU A 372 -10.96 -11.28 30.90
#